data_AF-A0A426TVZ8-F1
#
_entry.id   AF-A0A426TVZ8-F1
#
_cell.length_a   1.000
_cell.length_b   1.000
_cell.length_c   1.000
_cell.angle_alpha   90.00
_cell.angle_beta   90.00
_cell.angle_gamma   90.00
#
_symmetry.space_group_name_H-M   'P 1'
#
loop_
_entity.id
_entity.type
_entity.pdbx_description
1 polymer ?
#
loop_
_entity_poly.entity_id
_entity_poly.type
_entity_poly.pdbx_seq_one_letter_code
_entity_poly.pdbx_strand_id
1 'polypeptide(L)' 'MAESNGHTCPECGAPRGVDNTPSCGCTQRASDALRDARTAQAAAAEDFDPLRIRPYVELDEETAPVPAVPAPDATMPL' A
#
# COMPACT_ATOMS: atom_id res chain seq x y z
N MET A 1 9.04 -28.20 32.73
CA MET A 1 7.80 -28.38 31.97
C MET A 1 7.78 -27.27 30.92
N ALA A 2 7.79 -27.57 29.62
CA ALA A 2 7.72 -26.54 28.59
C ALA A 2 6.25 -26.14 28.44
N GLU A 3 5.88 -25.05 29.10
CA GLU A 3 4.62 -24.35 28.88
C GLU A 3 4.54 -23.91 27.41
N SER A 4 3.85 -24.70 26.60
CA SER A 4 3.43 -24.28 25.27
C SER A 4 2.38 -23.20 25.46
N ASN A 5 2.83 -21.96 25.60
CA ASN A 5 2.06 -20.76 25.25
C ASN A 5 1.81 -20.80 23.73
N GLY A 6 1.10 -21.85 23.28
CA GLY A 6 0.86 -22.14 21.88
C GLY A 6 -0.01 -21.03 21.36
N HIS A 7 0.58 -20.12 20.58
CA HIS A 7 -0.14 -19.02 19.97
C HIS A 7 -1.33 -19.59 19.20
N THR A 8 -2.54 -19.47 19.74
CA THR A 8 -3.76 -19.88 19.05
C THR A 8 -4.14 -18.80 18.06
N CYS A 9 -4.79 -19.20 16.96
CA CYS A 9 -5.36 -18.22 16.05
C CYS A 9 -6.51 -17.47 16.76
N PRO A 10 -6.49 -16.12 16.84
CA PRO A 10 -7.56 -15.37 17.51
C PRO A 10 -8.92 -15.48 16.78
N GLU A 11 -8.89 -15.79 15.48
CA GLU A 11 -10.10 -15.89 14.66
C GLU A 11 -10.81 -17.25 14.77
N CYS A 12 -10.06 -18.35 14.91
CA CYS A 12 -10.63 -19.71 14.84
C CYS A 12 -10.15 -20.66 15.95
N GLY A 13 -9.30 -20.19 16.86
CA GLY A 13 -8.77 -20.98 17.96
C GLY A 13 -7.76 -22.06 17.59
N ALA A 14 -7.47 -22.25 16.29
CA ALA A 14 -6.55 -23.30 15.85
C ALA A 14 -5.15 -23.12 16.46
N PRO A 15 -4.55 -24.17 17.05
CA PRO A 15 -3.21 -24.11 17.63
C PRO A 15 -2.16 -24.07 16.52
N ARG A 16 -1.05 -23.37 16.73
CA ARG A 16 0.07 -23.42 15.78
C ARG A 16 0.66 -24.82 15.71
N GLY A 17 1.18 -25.20 14.54
CA GLY A 17 1.94 -26.43 14.38
C GLY A 17 3.21 -26.41 15.23
N VAL A 18 3.83 -27.57 15.41
CA VAL A 18 5.07 -27.72 16.20
C VAL A 18 6.21 -26.82 15.70
N ASP A 19 6.24 -26.54 14.39
CA ASP A 19 7.21 -25.65 13.75
C ASP A 19 6.77 -24.17 13.72
N ASN A 20 5.74 -23.80 14.48
CA ASN A 20 5.04 -22.50 14.43
C ASN A 20 4.32 -22.18 13.11
N THR A 21 4.27 -23.14 12.19
CA THR A 21 3.52 -23.03 10.94
C THR A 21 2.03 -22.80 11.22
N PRO A 22 1.35 -21.88 10.50
CA PRO A 22 -0.09 -21.71 10.60
C PRO A 22 -0.81 -23.02 10.26
N SER A 23 -1.61 -23.52 11.19
CA SER A 23 -2.47 -24.70 11.02
C SER A 23 -3.82 -24.38 10.39
N CYS A 24 -4.13 -23.09 10.21
CA CYS A 24 -5.40 -22.60 9.65
C CYS A 24 -5.14 -21.59 8.53
N GLY A 25 -6.11 -21.45 7.63
CA GLY A 25 -6.04 -20.51 6.51
C GLY A 25 -6.44 -19.07 6.82
N CYS A 26 -6.61 -18.68 8.08
CA CYS A 26 -7.16 -17.36 8.45
C CYS A 26 -6.29 -16.20 7.94
N THR A 27 -4.97 -16.32 8.04
CA THR A 27 -4.02 -15.30 7.55
C THR A 27 -4.02 -15.20 6.03
N GLN A 28 -4.18 -16.33 5.33
CA GLN A 28 -4.30 -16.36 3.88
C GLN A 28 -5.58 -15.62 3.44
N ARG A 29 -6.73 -15.96 4.03
CA ARG A 29 -8.00 -15.27 3.73
C ARG A 29 -7.94 -13.77 4.00
N ALA A 30 -7.35 -13.35 5.12
CA ALA A 30 -7.17 -11.92 5.42
C ALA A 30 -6.26 -11.24 4.39
N SER A 31 -5.19 -11.91 3.96
CA SER A 31 -4.27 -11.38 2.94
C SER A 31 -4.96 -11.23 1.59
N ASP A 32 -5.76 -12.23 1.21
CA ASP A 32 -6.49 -12.23 -0.06
C ASP A 32 -7.55 -11.13 -0.08
N ALA A 33 -8.33 -10.97 1.01
CA ALA A 33 -9.28 -9.86 1.14
C ALA A 33 -8.60 -8.48 1.02
N LEU A 34 -7.41 -8.31 1.60
CA LEU A 34 -6.64 -7.07 1.47
C LEU A 34 -6.10 -6.84 0.05
N ARG A 35 -5.77 -7.91 -0.70
CA ARG A 35 -5.36 -7.80 -2.10
C ARG A 35 -6.56 -7.42 -2.97
N ASP A 36 -7.68 -8.11 -2.80
CA ASP A 36 -8.92 -7.83 -3.54
C ASP A 36 -9.38 -6.39 -3.32
N ALA A 37 -9.35 -5.90 -2.08
CA ALA A 37 -9.69 -4.52 -1.76
C ALA A 37 -8.77 -3.51 -2.49
N ARG A 38 -7.46 -3.76 -2.55
CA ARG A 38 -6.52 -2.91 -3.29
C ARG A 38 -6.74 -2.97 -4.79
N THR A 39 -7.03 -4.15 -5.34
CA THR A 39 -7.36 -4.32 -6.76
C THR A 39 -8.62 -3.55 -7.12
N ALA A 40 -9.66 -3.60 -6.27
CA ALA A 40 -10.89 -2.82 -6.47
C ALA A 40 -10.63 -1.30 -6.38
N GLN A 41 -9.79 -0.86 -5.44
CA GLN A 41 -9.38 0.55 -5.36
C GLN A 41 -8.61 1.01 -6.60
N ALA A 42 -7.71 0.17 -7.13
CA ALA A 42 -6.96 0.47 -8.34
C ALA A 42 -7.89 0.62 -9.56
N ALA A 43 -8.85 -0.30 -9.73
CA ALA A 43 -9.85 -0.20 -10.81
C ALA A 43 -10.69 1.09 -10.73
N ALA A 44 -10.99 1.57 -9.52
CA ALA A 44 -11.68 2.86 -9.34
C ALA A 44 -10.77 4.07 -9.63
N ALA A 45 -9.46 3.94 -9.42
CA ALA A 45 -8.49 4.99 -9.69
C ALA A 45 -8.11 5.09 -11.18
N GLU A 46 -8.27 4.04 -11.97
CA GLU A 46 -8.05 4.09 -13.43
C GLU A 46 -9.08 4.97 -14.16
N ASP A 47 -10.22 5.27 -13.51
CA ASP A 47 -11.19 6.28 -13.98
C ASP A 47 -10.75 7.73 -13.64
N PHE A 48 -9.55 7.90 -13.11
CA PHE A 48 -8.95 9.22 -12.94
C PHE A 48 -8.57 9.78 -14.30
N ASP A 49 -9.41 10.65 -14.86
CA ASP A 49 -9.14 11.37 -16.11
C ASP A 49 -7.82 12.18 -15.99
N PRO A 50 -6.73 11.73 -16.65
CA PRO A 50 -5.43 12.39 -16.58
C PRO A 50 -5.45 13.79 -17.22
N LEU A 51 -6.51 14.16 -17.93
CA LEU A 51 -6.63 15.42 -18.66
C LEU A 51 -7.09 16.61 -17.80
N ARG A 52 -6.92 16.54 -16.48
CA ARG A 52 -6.85 17.74 -15.61
C ARG A 52 -5.48 18.42 -15.63
N ILE A 53 -4.71 18.26 -16.71
CA ILE A 53 -3.59 19.17 -16.99
C ILE A 53 -4.22 20.53 -17.26
N ARG A 54 -3.92 21.54 -16.44
CA ARG A 54 -4.33 22.92 -16.75
C ARG A 54 -3.84 23.22 -18.17
N PRO A 55 -4.72 23.52 -19.14
CA PRO A 55 -4.27 24.05 -20.40
C PRO A 55 -3.34 25.22 -20.10
N TYR A 56 -2.28 25.38 -20.90
CA TYR A 56 -1.41 26.54 -20.76
C TYR A 56 -2.29 27.80 -20.77
N VAL A 57 -2.38 28.46 -19.61
CA VAL A 57 -2.97 29.79 -19.52
C VAL A 57 -1.79 30.75 -19.53
N GLU A 58 -1.90 31.80 -20.33
CA GLU A 58 -0.93 32.90 -20.28
C GLU A 58 -1.01 33.51 -18.87
N LEU A 59 0.09 33.40 -18.13
CA LEU A 59 0.27 34.13 -16.88
C LEU A 59 0.89 35.47 -17.30
N ASP A 60 0.20 36.58 -17.03
CA ASP A 60 0.81 37.91 -17.17
C ASP A 60 2.15 37.91 -16.42
N GLU A 61 3.20 38.40 -17.07
CA GLU A 61 4.62 38.23 -16.72
C GLU A 61 5.02 38.82 -15.34
N GLU A 62 4.08 39.36 -14.57
CA GLU A 62 4.31 40.08 -13.32
C GLU A 62 4.25 39.20 -12.05
N THR A 63 4.40 37.87 -12.16
CA THR A 63 4.43 36.99 -10.97
C THR A 63 5.77 36.30 -10.78
N ALA A 64 6.62 36.96 -9.97
CA ALA A 64 7.65 36.50 -9.03
C ALA A 64 8.57 35.28 -9.40
N PRO A 65 9.85 35.31 -9.00
CA PRO A 65 10.80 34.23 -9.30
C PRO A 65 10.36 32.88 -8.69
N VAL A 66 10.18 31.88 -9.55
CA VAL A 66 9.95 30.49 -9.15
C VAL A 66 11.23 29.88 -8.56
N PRO A 67 11.18 29.27 -7.35
CA PRO A 67 12.34 28.56 -6.80
C PRO A 67 12.63 27.31 -7.64
N ALA A 68 13.91 27.11 -7.96
CA ALA A 68 14.37 25.95 -8.73
C ALA A 68 14.09 24.65 -7.97
N VAL A 69 13.36 23.74 -8.60
CA VAL A 69 13.11 22.39 -8.06
C VAL A 69 14.34 21.53 -8.37
N PRO A 70 15.00 20.92 -7.36
CA PRO A 70 16.13 20.03 -7.61
C PRO A 70 15.68 18.73 -8.31
N ALA A 71 16.55 18.21 -9.18
CA ALA A 71 16.26 17.05 -10.02
C ALA A 71 15.93 15.77 -9.19
N PRO A 72 14.99 14.92 -9.67
CA PRO A 72 14.50 13.75 -8.92
C PRO A 72 15.54 12.63 -8.71
N ASP A 73 16.65 12.64 -9.45
CA ASP A 73 17.72 11.64 -9.31
C ASP A 73 18.56 11.76 -8.02
N ALA A 74 18.36 12.80 -7.21
CA ALA A 74 19.16 13.02 -6.01
C ALA A 74 18.83 12.09 -4.82
N THR A 75 17.80 11.23 -4.93
CA THR A 75 17.25 10.50 -3.76
C THR A 75 17.41 8.99 -3.80
N MET A 76 18.06 8.42 -4.81
CA MET A 76 18.41 6.99 -4.81
C MET A 76 19.86 6.79 -4.34
N PRO A 77 20.09 6.42 -3.07
CA PRO A 77 21.41 5.95 -2.67
C PRO A 77 21.69 4.59 -3.34
N LEU A 78 22.84 4.48 -4.00
CA LEU A 78 23.43 3.22 -4.46
C LEU A 78 23.89 2.36 -3.27
#